data_AF-L0A906-F1
#
_entry.id   AF-L0A906-F1
#
_cell.length_a   1.000
_cell.length_b   1.000
_cell.length_c   1.000
_cell.angle_alpha   90.00
_cell.angle_beta   90.00
_cell.angle_gamma   90.00
#
_symmetry.space_group_name_H-M   'P 1'
#
loop_
_entity.id
_entity.type
_entity.pdbx_description
1 polymer ?
#
loop_
_entity_poly.entity_id
_entity_poly.type
_entity_poly.pdbx_seq_one_letter_code
_entity_poly.pdbx_strand_id
1 'polypeptide(L)'
;MIGDVVKKFFARGQYKETGLSQEGINYDEILAQLGLVKMELDRIKTTIINEIQNYYEKMVSSKKLNNTEDMEMNAAEIVLKKRVLKAVLAYGNMIELTIRRIQDTRSLESIVKVLTPLRYAMSAMDEYLTGFAPEAVTSLSNVLEETENVIRKTGIIANSMPQGKSVSELVPEASELITNAMAKAQKEAEQLSPRVPETFDPDIIERKVFEYIKNKNGVLSLRKASEELGIPLDVIRETLYRLEARGIIKVDLPNQSTT
;
A
#
# COMPACT_ATOMS: atom_id res chain seq x y z
N MET A 1 -33.23 -37.75 38.02
CA MET A 1 -33.70 -38.18 36.69
C MET A 1 -33.39 -37.08 35.68
N ILE A 2 -32.22 -37.17 35.05
CA ILE A 2 -31.63 -36.15 34.14
C ILE A 2 -31.54 -36.72 32.70
N GLY A 3 -32.41 -37.70 32.38
CA GLY A 3 -32.33 -38.49 31.15
C GLY A 3 -33.16 -37.98 29.96
N ASP A 4 -34.17 -37.13 30.18
CA ASP A 4 -35.19 -36.84 29.16
C ASP A 4 -35.17 -35.42 28.55
N VAL A 5 -34.23 -34.57 28.96
CA VAL A 5 -34.05 -33.24 28.32
C VAL A 5 -33.00 -33.29 27.19
N VAL A 6 -32.12 -34.29 27.19
CA VAL A 6 -31.06 -34.41 26.18
C VAL A 6 -31.60 -34.95 24.84
N LYS A 7 -32.66 -35.78 24.84
CA LYS A 7 -33.18 -36.36 23.59
C LYS A 7 -34.07 -35.43 22.73
N LYS A 8 -34.56 -34.31 23.27
CA LYS A 8 -35.32 -33.30 22.48
C LYS A 8 -34.47 -32.17 21.91
N PHE A 9 -33.22 -32.01 22.36
CA PHE A 9 -32.29 -31.05 21.76
C PHE A 9 -31.55 -31.60 20.52
N PHE A 10 -31.44 -32.93 20.38
CA PHE A 10 -30.80 -33.55 19.20
C PHE A 10 -31.75 -33.92 18.05
N ALA A 11 -33.05 -33.57 18.13
CA ALA A 11 -34.04 -33.88 17.09
C ALA A 11 -34.57 -32.65 16.32
N ARG A 12 -34.04 -31.44 16.58
CA ARG A 12 -34.33 -30.22 15.79
C ARG A 12 -33.05 -29.60 15.27
N GLY A 13 -32.45 -30.33 14.33
CA GLY A 13 -31.28 -29.89 13.58
C GLY A 13 -31.19 -30.63 12.26
N GLN A 14 -32.33 -31.01 11.66
CA GLN A 14 -32.36 -31.19 10.22
C GLN A 14 -32.23 -29.79 9.62
N TYR A 15 -30.98 -29.34 9.51
CA TYR A 15 -30.62 -28.31 8.55
C TYR A 15 -31.11 -28.84 7.21
N LYS A 16 -32.13 -28.17 6.68
CA LYS A 16 -32.38 -28.21 5.24
C LYS A 16 -31.04 -27.85 4.62
N GLU A 17 -30.42 -28.81 3.95
CA GLU A 17 -29.49 -28.55 2.87
C GLU A 17 -30.24 -27.67 1.87
N THR A 18 -30.20 -26.36 2.08
CA THR A 18 -30.44 -25.41 1.02
C THR A 18 -29.31 -25.65 0.05
N GLY A 19 -29.62 -26.38 -1.03
CA GLY A 19 -28.69 -26.72 -2.08
C GLY A 19 -27.98 -25.47 -2.59
N LEU A 20 -26.79 -25.24 -2.06
CA LEU A 20 -25.72 -24.63 -2.82
C LEU A 20 -25.24 -25.75 -3.73
N SER A 21 -25.50 -25.60 -5.02
CA SER A 21 -24.91 -26.43 -6.07
C SER A 21 -23.43 -26.65 -5.73
N GLN A 22 -23.04 -27.89 -5.43
CA GLN A 22 -21.64 -28.27 -5.30
C GLN A 22 -20.99 -28.29 -6.69
N GLU A 23 -20.90 -27.13 -7.33
CA GLU A 23 -19.84 -26.94 -8.32
C GLU A 23 -18.55 -26.78 -7.53
N GLY A 24 -17.62 -27.73 -7.70
CA GLY A 24 -16.29 -27.60 -7.14
C GLY A 24 -15.62 -26.29 -7.58
N ILE A 25 -14.63 -25.84 -6.82
CA ILE A 25 -13.90 -24.61 -7.13
C ILE A 25 -13.35 -24.68 -8.57
N ASN A 26 -13.80 -23.76 -9.42
CA ASN A 26 -13.31 -23.65 -10.79
C ASN A 26 -12.00 -22.86 -10.80
N TYR A 27 -10.89 -23.59 -10.62
CA TYR A 27 -9.54 -23.02 -10.60
C TYR A 27 -9.20 -22.27 -11.89
N ASP A 28 -9.64 -22.76 -13.05
CA ASP A 28 -9.33 -22.14 -14.33
C ASP A 28 -10.06 -20.80 -14.50
N GLU A 29 -11.31 -20.70 -14.01
CA GLU A 29 -12.04 -19.42 -13.97
C GLU A 29 -11.35 -18.40 -13.03
N ILE A 30 -10.93 -18.84 -11.85
CA ILE A 30 -10.20 -17.98 -10.89
C ILE A 30 -8.89 -17.47 -11.50
N LEU A 31 -8.14 -18.36 -12.15
CA LEU A 31 -6.89 -18.02 -12.81
C LEU A 31 -7.12 -17.03 -13.96
N ALA A 32 -8.19 -17.21 -14.75
CA ALA A 32 -8.54 -16.28 -15.81
C ALA A 32 -8.86 -14.88 -15.26
N GLN A 33 -9.67 -14.78 -14.20
CA GLN A 33 -10.02 -13.51 -13.54
C GLN A 33 -8.78 -12.81 -12.96
N LEU A 34 -7.95 -13.53 -12.20
CA LEU A 34 -6.70 -12.97 -11.68
C LEU A 34 -5.75 -12.57 -12.82
N GLY A 35 -5.77 -13.27 -13.95
CA GLY A 35 -5.04 -12.90 -15.16
C GLY A 35 -5.49 -11.55 -15.72
N LEU A 36 -6.79 -11.30 -15.79
CA LEU A 36 -7.35 -10.01 -16.21
C LEU A 36 -6.97 -8.88 -15.25
N VAL A 37 -7.07 -9.14 -13.93
CA VAL A 37 -6.62 -8.21 -12.89
C VAL A 37 -5.15 -7.84 -13.05
N LYS A 38 -4.28 -8.83 -13.30
CA LYS A 38 -2.85 -8.59 -13.56
C LYS A 38 -2.62 -7.74 -14.80
N MET A 39 -3.32 -8.06 -15.91
CA MET A 39 -3.22 -7.28 -17.14
C MET A 39 -3.61 -5.82 -16.94
N GLU A 40 -4.65 -5.56 -16.15
CA GLU A 40 -5.09 -4.20 -15.86
C GLU A 40 -4.08 -3.45 -14.98
N LEU A 41 -3.51 -4.11 -13.97
CA LEU A 41 -2.41 -3.54 -13.18
C LEU A 41 -1.19 -3.21 -14.03
N ASP A 42 -0.84 -4.05 -15.01
CA ASP A 42 0.27 -3.78 -15.93
C ASP A 42 -0.01 -2.58 -16.87
N ARG A 43 -1.27 -2.36 -17.26
CA ARG A 43 -1.68 -1.15 -17.99
C ARG A 43 -1.54 0.09 -17.11
N ILE A 44 -2.09 0.07 -15.91
CA ILE A 44 -2.01 1.18 -14.94
C ILE A 44 -0.55 1.51 -14.62
N LYS A 45 0.29 0.49 -14.40
CA LYS A 45 1.74 0.63 -14.21
C LYS A 45 2.37 1.40 -15.38
N THR A 46 2.05 1.02 -16.61
CA THR A 46 2.59 1.66 -17.81
C THR A 46 2.16 3.13 -17.90
N THR A 47 0.89 3.43 -17.61
CA THR A 47 0.38 4.80 -17.56
C THR A 47 1.14 5.65 -16.55
N ILE A 48 1.33 5.15 -15.32
CA ILE A 48 2.04 5.88 -14.26
C ILE A 48 3.51 6.13 -14.65
N ILE A 49 4.18 5.16 -15.27
CA ILE A 49 5.58 5.33 -15.74
C ILE A 49 5.66 6.44 -16.79
N ASN A 50 4.71 6.48 -17.73
CA ASN A 50 4.67 7.53 -18.75
C ASN A 50 4.39 8.91 -18.13
N GLU A 51 3.49 8.99 -17.16
CA GLU A 51 3.23 10.22 -16.41
C GLU A 51 4.51 10.71 -15.68
N ILE A 52 5.20 9.81 -14.99
CA ILE A 52 6.47 10.10 -14.32
C ILE A 52 7.50 10.66 -15.31
N GLN A 53 7.64 10.07 -16.49
CA GLN A 53 8.54 10.54 -17.54
C GLN A 53 8.15 11.95 -18.02
N ASN A 54 6.86 12.19 -18.25
CA ASN A 54 6.37 13.50 -18.68
C ASN A 54 6.66 14.60 -17.64
N TYR A 55 6.43 14.33 -16.35
CA TYR A 55 6.76 15.28 -15.29
C TYR A 55 8.27 15.50 -15.17
N TYR A 56 9.07 14.45 -15.37
CA TYR A 56 10.53 14.57 -15.37
C TYR A 56 11.04 15.46 -16.51
N GLU A 57 10.51 15.31 -17.72
CA GLU A 57 10.86 16.18 -18.86
C GLU A 57 10.49 17.65 -18.61
N LYS A 58 9.32 17.90 -18.01
CA LYS A 58 8.90 19.25 -17.58
C LYS A 58 9.85 19.81 -16.53
N MET A 59 10.19 19.04 -15.50
CA MET A 59 11.13 19.43 -14.45
C MET A 59 12.50 19.82 -15.03
N VAL A 60 13.05 19.00 -15.93
CA VAL A 60 14.33 19.29 -16.62
C VAL A 60 14.23 20.58 -17.45
N SER A 61 13.10 20.81 -18.10
CA SER A 61 12.86 22.03 -18.89
C SER A 61 12.78 23.27 -18.01
N SER A 62 12.05 23.21 -16.88
CA SER A 62 11.96 24.30 -15.90
C SER A 62 13.33 24.61 -15.27
N LYS A 63 14.16 23.58 -15.03
CA LYS A 63 15.53 23.79 -14.56
C LYS A 63 16.37 24.61 -15.54
N LYS A 64 16.25 24.36 -16.85
CA LYS A 64 16.97 25.13 -17.89
C LYS A 64 16.55 26.60 -17.92
N LEU A 65 15.29 26.87 -17.58
CA LEU A 65 14.71 28.22 -17.52
C LEU A 65 14.92 28.90 -16.16
N ASN A 66 15.59 28.25 -15.20
CA ASN A 66 15.69 28.67 -13.80
C ASN A 66 14.34 28.94 -13.12
N ASN A 67 13.26 28.29 -13.60
CA ASN A 67 11.98 28.34 -12.93
C ASN A 67 11.95 27.31 -11.80
N THR A 68 12.21 27.78 -10.58
CA THR A 68 12.36 26.92 -9.39
C THR A 68 11.01 26.40 -8.90
N GLU A 69 9.96 27.21 -8.98
CA GLU A 69 8.60 26.82 -8.58
C GLU A 69 8.07 25.67 -9.45
N ASP A 70 8.18 25.79 -10.77
CA ASP A 70 7.77 24.70 -11.67
C ASP A 70 8.62 23.44 -11.47
N MET A 71 9.91 23.60 -11.18
CA MET A 71 10.79 22.45 -10.91
C MET A 71 10.33 21.71 -9.65
N GLU A 72 10.02 22.44 -8.57
CA GLU A 72 9.51 21.90 -7.31
C GLU A 72 8.16 21.20 -7.50
N MET A 73 7.23 21.83 -8.20
CA MET A 73 5.91 21.25 -8.48
C MET A 73 6.03 19.95 -9.27
N ASN A 74 6.79 19.93 -10.37
CA ASN A 74 6.96 18.72 -11.17
C ASN A 74 7.72 17.62 -10.40
N ALA A 75 8.66 17.99 -9.53
CA ALA A 75 9.37 17.04 -8.68
C ALA A 75 8.43 16.38 -7.65
N ALA A 76 7.55 17.16 -7.03
CA ALA A 76 6.55 16.66 -6.10
C ALA A 76 5.60 15.66 -6.78
N GLU A 77 5.15 15.95 -8.00
CA GLU A 77 4.33 15.04 -8.81
C GLU A 77 5.04 13.72 -9.10
N ILE A 78 6.33 13.75 -9.45
CA ILE A 78 7.12 12.52 -9.67
C ILE A 78 7.17 11.68 -8.39
N VAL A 79 7.38 12.31 -7.23
CA VAL A 79 7.44 11.59 -5.95
C VAL A 79 6.09 10.96 -5.63
N LEU A 80 5.00 11.69 -5.82
CA LEU A 80 3.64 11.18 -5.62
C LEU A 80 3.36 9.98 -6.51
N LYS A 81 3.59 10.11 -7.82
CA LYS A 81 3.38 9.03 -8.78
C LYS A 81 4.28 7.82 -8.54
N LYS A 82 5.51 8.01 -8.05
CA LYS A 82 6.37 6.90 -7.60
C LYS A 82 5.78 6.14 -6.42
N ARG A 83 5.13 6.83 -5.47
CA ARG A 83 4.44 6.15 -4.35
C ARG A 83 3.27 5.31 -4.86
N VAL A 84 2.50 5.84 -5.81
CA VAL A 84 1.43 5.07 -6.48
C VAL A 84 2.00 3.87 -7.24
N LEU A 85 3.07 4.06 -8.02
CA LEU A 85 3.73 2.99 -8.77
C LEU A 85 4.18 1.84 -7.85
N LYS A 86 4.77 2.16 -6.69
CA LYS A 86 5.17 1.14 -5.69
C LYS A 86 3.96 0.34 -5.19
N ALA A 87 2.84 1.01 -4.91
CA ALA A 87 1.62 0.35 -4.46
C ALA A 87 1.07 -0.60 -5.54
N VAL A 88 0.97 -0.13 -6.78
CA VAL A 88 0.53 -0.92 -7.94
C VAL A 88 1.43 -2.13 -8.18
N LEU A 89 2.75 -1.94 -8.10
CA LEU A 89 3.73 -3.03 -8.24
C LEU A 89 3.64 -4.06 -7.12
N ALA A 90 3.49 -3.61 -5.86
CA ALA A 90 3.34 -4.50 -4.72
C ALA A 90 2.09 -5.37 -4.87
N TYR A 91 0.98 -4.76 -5.29
CA TYR A 91 -0.26 -5.49 -5.53
C TYR A 91 -0.17 -6.45 -6.72
N GLY A 92 0.43 -6.01 -7.83
CA GLY A 92 0.70 -6.87 -8.99
C GLY A 92 1.58 -8.08 -8.66
N ASN A 93 2.56 -7.91 -7.76
CA ASN A 93 3.39 -9.01 -7.25
C ASN A 93 2.59 -10.02 -6.42
N MET A 94 1.64 -9.55 -5.59
CA MET A 94 0.77 -10.43 -4.81
C MET A 94 -0.22 -11.20 -5.69
N ILE A 95 -0.78 -10.55 -6.72
CA ILE A 95 -1.63 -11.22 -7.71
C ILE A 95 -0.85 -12.30 -8.45
N GLU A 96 0.38 -11.99 -8.89
CA GLU A 96 1.22 -12.95 -9.60
C GLU A 96 1.61 -14.16 -8.73
N LEU A 97 1.94 -13.93 -7.47
CA LEU A 97 2.19 -15.01 -6.50
C LEU A 97 0.95 -15.88 -6.31
N THR A 98 -0.22 -15.25 -6.18
CA THR A 98 -1.51 -15.94 -6.04
C THR A 98 -1.77 -16.84 -7.26
N ILE A 99 -1.64 -16.30 -8.47
CA ILE A 99 -1.80 -17.06 -9.72
C ILE A 99 -0.88 -18.29 -9.73
N ARG A 100 0.41 -18.11 -9.48
CA ARG A 100 1.39 -19.21 -9.48
C ARG A 100 1.02 -20.27 -8.45
N ARG A 101 0.67 -19.87 -7.24
CA ARG A 101 0.32 -20.83 -6.18
C ARG A 101 -0.92 -21.64 -6.53
N ILE A 102 -1.94 -20.99 -7.09
CA ILE A 102 -3.18 -21.66 -7.53
C ILE A 102 -2.87 -22.64 -8.68
N GLN A 103 -2.02 -22.26 -9.63
CA GLN A 103 -1.56 -23.12 -10.72
C GLN A 103 -0.82 -24.36 -10.20
N ASP A 104 0.12 -24.19 -9.26
CA ASP A 104 0.98 -25.25 -8.76
C ASP A 104 0.23 -26.27 -7.91
N THR A 105 -0.70 -25.80 -7.07
CA THR A 105 -1.28 -26.63 -6.00
C THR A 105 -2.68 -27.11 -6.29
N ARG A 106 -3.47 -26.33 -7.05
CA ARG A 106 -4.89 -26.60 -7.36
C ARG A 106 -5.67 -27.16 -6.16
N SER A 107 -5.46 -26.58 -4.97
CA SER A 107 -6.10 -27.01 -3.73
C SER A 107 -6.71 -25.84 -2.96
N LEU A 108 -7.84 -26.11 -2.31
CA LEU A 108 -8.60 -25.10 -1.54
C LEU A 108 -7.77 -24.53 -0.38
N GLU A 109 -7.05 -25.38 0.35
CA GLU A 109 -6.19 -24.94 1.46
C GLU A 109 -5.12 -23.95 0.97
N SER A 110 -4.54 -24.21 -0.18
CA SER A 110 -3.50 -23.36 -0.76
C SER A 110 -4.06 -22.04 -1.29
N ILE A 111 -5.26 -22.06 -1.91
CA ILE A 111 -5.99 -20.85 -2.31
C ILE A 111 -6.20 -19.93 -1.11
N VAL A 112 -6.70 -20.46 0.01
CA VAL A 112 -6.98 -19.66 1.21
C VAL A 112 -5.71 -19.00 1.73
N LYS A 113 -4.58 -19.74 1.77
CA LYS A 113 -3.29 -19.23 2.23
C LYS A 113 -2.76 -18.04 1.42
N VAL A 114 -3.09 -17.93 0.13
CA VAL A 114 -2.62 -16.80 -0.70
C VAL A 114 -3.64 -15.68 -0.90
N LEU A 115 -4.93 -15.99 -0.88
CA LEU A 115 -5.98 -14.98 -1.04
C LEU A 115 -6.20 -14.14 0.23
N THR A 116 -5.97 -14.68 1.43
CA THR A 116 -6.05 -13.89 2.67
C THR A 116 -4.99 -12.76 2.72
N PRO A 117 -3.69 -13.01 2.49
CA PRO A 117 -2.69 -11.96 2.38
C PRO A 117 -2.98 -10.96 1.25
N LEU A 118 -3.46 -11.45 0.10
CA LEU A 118 -3.84 -10.59 -1.04
C LEU A 118 -4.96 -9.62 -0.67
N ARG A 119 -6.01 -10.11 0.01
CA ARG A 119 -7.13 -9.28 0.49
C ARG A 119 -6.64 -8.18 1.44
N TYR A 120 -5.76 -8.53 2.37
CA TYR A 120 -5.21 -7.54 3.31
C TYR A 120 -4.36 -6.48 2.58
N ALA A 121 -3.48 -6.90 1.66
CA ALA A 121 -2.68 -5.98 0.87
C ALA A 121 -3.55 -5.04 0.02
N MET A 122 -4.65 -5.56 -0.54
CA MET A 122 -5.65 -4.79 -1.27
C MET A 122 -6.29 -3.70 -0.40
N SER A 123 -6.79 -4.06 0.79
CA SER A 123 -7.41 -3.09 1.71
C SER A 123 -6.41 -2.05 2.23
N ALA A 124 -5.20 -2.48 2.58
CA ALA A 124 -4.15 -1.57 3.05
C ALA A 124 -3.72 -0.59 1.94
N MET A 125 -3.67 -1.05 0.69
CA MET A 125 -3.37 -0.20 -0.47
C MET A 125 -4.48 0.82 -0.71
N ASP A 126 -5.74 0.42 -0.66
CA ASP A 126 -6.90 1.31 -0.82
C ASP A 126 -6.89 2.43 0.22
N GLU A 127 -6.69 2.08 1.50
CA GLU A 127 -6.57 3.04 2.59
C GLU A 127 -5.37 3.98 2.40
N TYR A 128 -4.20 3.41 2.06
CA TYR A 128 -2.97 4.17 1.83
C TYR A 128 -3.14 5.17 0.69
N LEU A 129 -3.66 4.75 -0.47
CA LEU A 129 -3.83 5.60 -1.64
C LEU A 129 -4.93 6.65 -1.44
N THR A 130 -6.01 6.33 -0.73
CA THR A 130 -7.06 7.30 -0.40
C THR A 130 -6.49 8.52 0.34
N GLY A 131 -5.47 8.32 1.18
CA GLY A 131 -4.87 9.38 1.98
C GLY A 131 -4.05 10.41 1.18
N PHE A 132 -3.57 10.10 -0.03
CA PHE A 132 -2.70 11.02 -0.77
C PHE A 132 -2.82 11.00 -2.32
N ALA A 133 -3.49 10.01 -2.92
CA ALA A 133 -3.68 9.88 -4.36
C ALA A 133 -5.08 9.28 -4.69
N PRO A 134 -6.17 9.98 -4.37
CA PRO A 134 -7.55 9.50 -4.57
C PRO A 134 -7.88 9.19 -6.04
N GLU A 135 -7.23 9.86 -6.98
CA GLU A 135 -7.36 9.57 -8.41
C GLU A 135 -6.81 8.19 -8.79
N ALA A 136 -5.78 7.73 -8.08
CA ALA A 136 -5.23 6.39 -8.26
C ALA A 136 -6.22 5.32 -7.76
N VAL A 137 -6.94 5.58 -6.68
CA VAL A 137 -8.02 4.70 -6.18
C VAL A 137 -9.10 4.55 -7.25
N THR A 138 -9.48 5.65 -7.90
CA THR A 138 -10.48 5.63 -8.98
C THR A 138 -10.01 4.75 -10.14
N SER A 139 -8.74 4.89 -10.55
CA SER A 139 -8.14 4.06 -11.60
C SER A 139 -8.04 2.58 -11.22
N LEU A 140 -7.92 2.27 -9.92
CA LEU A 140 -7.80 0.91 -9.41
C LEU A 140 -9.14 0.26 -9.03
N SER A 141 -10.24 1.01 -9.00
CA SER A 141 -11.57 0.52 -8.56
C SER A 141 -11.98 -0.82 -9.19
N ASN A 142 -11.87 -0.95 -10.52
CA ASN A 142 -12.16 -2.19 -11.24
C ASN A 142 -11.24 -3.35 -10.79
N VAL A 143 -9.97 -3.07 -10.56
CA VAL A 143 -8.99 -4.07 -10.11
C VAL A 143 -9.35 -4.57 -8.70
N LEU A 144 -9.73 -3.65 -7.81
CA LEU A 144 -10.15 -3.97 -6.44
C LEU A 144 -11.44 -4.81 -6.48
N GLU A 145 -12.45 -4.40 -7.24
CA GLU A 145 -13.73 -5.10 -7.35
C GLU A 145 -13.58 -6.51 -7.94
N GLU A 146 -12.80 -6.67 -9.01
CA GLU A 146 -12.58 -7.98 -9.63
C GLU A 146 -11.77 -8.91 -8.72
N THR A 147 -10.81 -8.37 -7.97
CA THR A 147 -10.07 -9.18 -6.99
C THR A 147 -10.98 -9.60 -5.84
N GLU A 148 -11.84 -8.71 -5.36
CA GLU A 148 -12.86 -9.07 -4.39
C GLU A 148 -13.79 -10.16 -4.91
N ASN A 149 -14.27 -10.06 -6.15
CA ASN A 149 -15.10 -11.07 -6.79
C ASN A 149 -14.45 -12.46 -6.75
N VAL A 150 -13.16 -12.56 -7.08
CA VAL A 150 -12.39 -13.82 -6.96
C VAL A 150 -12.38 -14.35 -5.52
N ILE A 151 -12.15 -13.47 -4.54
CA ILE A 151 -12.17 -13.82 -3.11
C ILE A 151 -13.56 -14.30 -2.68
N ARG A 152 -14.66 -13.73 -3.21
CA ARG A 152 -16.02 -14.21 -2.90
C ARG A 152 -16.28 -15.59 -3.51
N LYS A 153 -15.94 -15.76 -4.80
CA LYS A 153 -16.19 -16.99 -5.57
C LYS A 153 -15.47 -18.22 -5.01
N THR A 154 -14.31 -18.01 -4.41
CA THR A 154 -13.55 -19.07 -3.73
C THR A 154 -14.16 -19.51 -2.40
N GLY A 155 -15.27 -18.91 -1.97
CA GLY A 155 -15.92 -19.24 -0.69
C GLY A 155 -15.12 -18.79 0.53
N ILE A 156 -14.13 -17.90 0.35
CA ILE A 156 -13.34 -17.34 1.47
C ILE A 156 -14.20 -16.44 2.37
N ILE A 157 -15.46 -16.18 2.01
CA ILE A 157 -16.38 -15.40 2.81
C ILE A 157 -17.32 -16.33 3.60
N ALA A 158 -16.95 -16.61 4.87
CA ALA A 158 -17.78 -16.29 6.05
C ALA A 158 -17.47 -17.13 7.31
N ASN A 159 -16.94 -18.36 7.21
CA ASN A 159 -16.92 -19.27 8.38
C ASN A 159 -15.54 -19.55 9.01
N SER A 160 -14.47 -18.87 8.58
CA SER A 160 -13.10 -19.14 9.06
C SER A 160 -12.28 -17.93 9.49
N MET A 161 -12.85 -16.72 9.52
CA MET A 161 -12.22 -15.57 10.19
C MET A 161 -12.90 -15.29 11.52
N PRO A 162 -12.28 -15.62 12.67
CA PRO A 162 -12.70 -15.06 13.95
C PRO A 162 -12.61 -13.55 13.85
N GLN A 163 -13.72 -12.85 14.05
CA GLN A 163 -13.69 -11.40 14.17
C GLN A 163 -12.75 -11.01 15.32
N GLY A 164 -11.88 -10.03 15.07
CA GLY A 164 -10.96 -9.50 16.08
C GLY A 164 -9.57 -10.14 16.14
N LYS A 165 -9.21 -11.05 15.23
CA LYS A 165 -7.82 -11.53 15.07
C LYS A 165 -7.07 -10.79 13.98
N SER A 166 -5.81 -10.44 14.24
CA SER A 166 -4.92 -9.79 13.25
C SER A 166 -4.56 -10.77 12.13
N VAL A 167 -4.33 -10.30 10.91
CA VAL A 167 -3.83 -11.12 9.78
C VAL A 167 -2.53 -11.85 10.15
N SER A 168 -1.72 -11.22 11.02
CA SER A 168 -0.51 -11.83 11.56
C SER A 168 -0.77 -13.03 12.48
N GLU A 169 -1.96 -13.14 13.05
CA GLU A 169 -2.40 -14.29 13.87
C GLU A 169 -3.08 -15.37 13.03
N LEU A 170 -3.51 -15.05 11.81
CA LEU A 170 -4.21 -15.99 10.92
C LEU A 170 -3.24 -16.76 10.02
N VAL A 171 -2.17 -16.12 9.54
CA VAL A 171 -1.13 -16.76 8.71
C VAL A 171 0.22 -16.05 8.93
N PRO A 172 1.16 -16.61 9.71
CA PRO A 172 2.50 -16.01 9.91
C PRO A 172 3.25 -15.74 8.59
N GLU A 173 3.04 -16.60 7.60
CA GLU A 173 3.61 -16.49 6.25
C GLU A 173 3.08 -15.26 5.49
N ALA A 174 1.90 -14.73 5.83
CA ALA A 174 1.31 -13.57 5.16
C ALA A 174 2.16 -12.31 5.28
N SER A 175 2.72 -12.08 6.47
CA SER A 175 3.55 -10.90 6.73
C SER A 175 4.83 -10.94 5.90
N GLU A 176 5.44 -12.12 5.78
CA GLU A 176 6.62 -12.32 4.93
C GLU A 176 6.29 -12.11 3.44
N LEU A 177 5.16 -12.65 2.97
CA LEU A 177 4.73 -12.48 1.57
C LEU A 177 4.51 -11.00 1.21
N ILE A 178 3.80 -10.26 2.07
CA ILE A 178 3.56 -8.82 1.88
C ILE A 178 4.89 -8.07 1.90
N THR A 179 5.77 -8.37 2.86
CA THR A 179 7.09 -7.72 2.97
C THR A 179 7.93 -7.96 1.72
N ASN A 180 7.97 -9.19 1.22
CA ASN A 180 8.71 -9.54 0.01
C ASN A 180 8.13 -8.85 -1.23
N ALA A 181 6.80 -8.79 -1.36
CA ALA A 181 6.14 -8.08 -2.45
C ALA A 181 6.45 -6.57 -2.44
N MET A 182 6.45 -5.95 -1.27
CA MET A 182 6.82 -4.54 -1.08
C MET A 182 8.29 -4.29 -1.38
N ALA A 183 9.20 -5.15 -0.90
CA ALA A 183 10.63 -5.01 -1.15
C ALA A 183 10.94 -5.13 -2.65
N LYS A 184 10.30 -6.09 -3.35
CA LYS A 184 10.40 -6.22 -4.80
C LYS A 184 9.86 -4.97 -5.51
N ALA A 185 8.69 -4.48 -5.10
CA ALA A 185 8.07 -3.29 -5.69
C ALA A 185 8.91 -2.03 -5.50
N GLN A 186 9.54 -1.85 -4.34
CA GLN A 186 10.46 -0.75 -4.08
C GLN A 186 11.63 -0.77 -5.07
N LYS A 187 12.30 -1.91 -5.20
CA LYS A 187 13.45 -2.06 -6.10
C LYS A 187 13.06 -1.83 -7.56
N GLU A 188 11.91 -2.36 -7.97
CA GLU A 188 11.42 -2.22 -9.34
C GLU A 188 11.00 -0.77 -9.65
N ALA A 189 10.32 -0.08 -8.74
CA ALA A 189 9.95 1.32 -8.91
C ALA A 189 11.19 2.24 -9.05
N GLU A 190 12.26 1.96 -8.30
CA GLU A 190 13.53 2.68 -8.41
C GLU A 190 14.23 2.47 -9.76
N GLN A 191 14.07 1.29 -10.37
CA GLN A 191 14.67 0.98 -11.67
C GLN A 191 13.87 1.59 -12.83
N LEU A 192 12.54 1.63 -12.70
CA LEU A 192 11.63 2.08 -13.76
C LEU A 192 11.42 3.60 -13.79
N SER A 193 11.87 4.32 -12.77
CA SER A 193 11.61 5.76 -12.62
C SER A 193 12.89 6.58 -12.55
N PRO A 194 12.94 7.77 -13.19
CA PRO A 194 14.08 8.68 -13.07
C PRO A 194 14.28 9.13 -11.63
N ARG A 195 15.51 9.44 -11.24
CA ARG A 195 15.80 9.98 -9.90
C ARG A 195 15.43 11.47 -9.86
N VAL A 196 14.72 11.85 -8.80
CA VAL A 196 14.44 13.25 -8.48
C VAL A 196 15.57 13.73 -7.55
N PRO A 197 16.04 14.98 -7.63
CA PRO A 197 16.97 15.51 -6.66
C PRO A 197 16.40 15.35 -5.23
N GLU A 198 17.25 14.92 -4.30
CA GLU A 198 16.85 14.61 -2.92
C GLU A 198 16.23 15.80 -2.18
N THR A 199 16.49 17.03 -2.64
CA THR A 199 15.90 18.27 -2.11
C THR A 199 14.41 18.40 -2.36
N PHE A 200 13.82 17.55 -3.19
CA PHE A 200 12.38 17.58 -3.52
C PHE A 200 11.63 16.31 -3.13
N ASP A 201 12.30 15.34 -2.50
CA ASP A 201 11.65 14.12 -2.01
C ASP A 201 11.29 14.29 -0.53
N PRO A 202 9.99 14.43 -0.17
CA PRO A 202 9.59 14.68 1.21
C PRO A 202 10.02 13.59 2.18
N ASP A 203 10.14 12.33 1.76
CA ASP A 203 10.55 11.22 2.63
C ASP A 203 12.06 11.29 2.93
N ILE A 204 12.86 11.70 1.93
CA ILE A 204 14.30 11.91 2.11
C ILE A 204 14.55 13.16 2.94
N ILE A 205 13.83 14.25 2.68
CA ILE A 205 13.87 15.49 3.46
C ILE A 205 13.52 15.21 4.92
N GLU A 206 12.42 14.48 5.16
CA GLU A 206 12.00 14.09 6.49
C GLU A 206 13.08 13.28 7.22
N ARG A 207 13.67 12.28 6.54
CA ARG A 207 14.77 11.49 7.11
C ARG A 207 15.99 12.35 7.41
N LYS A 208 16.40 13.24 6.50
CA LYS A 208 17.54 14.14 6.69
C LYS A 208 17.33 15.09 7.86
N VAL A 209 16.14 15.69 7.96
CA VAL A 209 15.76 16.59 9.06
C VAL A 209 15.74 15.82 10.37
N PHE A 210 15.15 14.62 10.41
CA PHE A 210 15.12 13.78 11.61
C PHE A 210 16.53 13.37 12.08
N GLU A 211 17.39 12.89 11.17
CA GLU A 211 18.78 12.55 11.49
C GLU A 211 19.58 13.78 11.94
N TYR A 212 19.32 14.95 11.35
CA TYR A 212 19.93 16.21 11.80
C TYR A 212 19.53 16.57 13.24
N ILE A 213 18.25 16.47 13.58
CA ILE A 213 17.74 16.70 14.95
C ILE A 213 18.43 15.75 15.93
N LYS A 214 18.52 14.46 15.57
CA LYS A 214 19.18 13.43 16.38
C LYS A 214 20.66 13.75 16.61
N ASN A 215 21.38 14.15 15.56
CA ASN A 215 22.79 14.51 15.63
C ASN A 215 23.08 15.80 16.41
N LYS A 216 22.09 16.69 16.53
CA LYS A 216 22.18 17.92 17.35
C LYS A 216 21.50 17.75 18.72
N ASN A 217 21.30 16.52 19.19
CA ASN A 217 20.71 16.19 20.49
C ASN A 217 19.35 16.88 20.74
N GLY A 218 18.51 16.98 19.70
CA GLY A 218 17.17 17.58 19.81
C GLY A 218 17.13 19.11 19.68
N VAL A 219 18.28 19.80 19.64
CA VAL A 219 18.33 21.25 19.50
C VAL A 219 18.46 21.63 18.02
N LEU A 220 17.40 22.23 17.47
CA LEU A 220 17.33 22.60 16.07
C LEU A 220 17.28 24.13 15.91
N SER A 221 18.25 24.69 15.20
CA SER A 221 18.13 26.04 14.63
C SER A 221 17.67 25.92 13.18
N LEU A 222 16.48 26.43 12.87
CA LEU A 222 15.91 26.36 11.52
C LEU A 222 16.86 26.93 10.45
N ARG A 223 17.53 28.06 10.77
CA ARG A 223 18.45 28.73 9.84
C ARG A 223 19.70 27.89 9.57
N LYS A 224 20.32 27.35 10.62
CA LYS A 224 21.49 26.48 10.48
C LYS A 224 21.15 25.17 9.78
N ALA A 225 19.98 24.59 10.09
CA ALA A 225 19.51 23.38 9.42
C ALA A 225 19.27 23.63 7.93
N SER A 226 18.71 24.78 7.56
CA SER A 226 18.50 25.17 6.17
C SER A 226 19.81 25.29 5.40
N GLU A 227 20.80 25.97 5.98
CA GLU A 227 22.13 26.14 5.39
C GLU A 227 22.90 24.82 5.30
N GLU A 228 22.95 24.02 6.38
CA GLU A 228 23.72 22.78 6.45
C GLU A 228 23.10 21.64 5.62
N LEU A 229 21.77 21.61 5.47
CA LEU A 229 21.07 20.58 4.69
C LEU A 229 20.82 21.00 3.23
N GLY A 230 20.96 22.29 2.91
CA GLY A 230 20.60 22.83 1.60
C GLY A 230 19.10 22.75 1.30
N ILE A 231 18.27 22.83 2.33
CA ILE A 231 16.80 22.71 2.25
C ILE A 231 16.17 24.05 2.66
N PRO A 232 15.20 24.60 1.91
CA PRO A 232 14.53 25.85 2.28
C PRO A 232 13.89 25.82 3.68
N LEU A 233 13.87 26.98 4.34
CA LEU A 233 13.42 27.15 5.74
C LEU A 233 11.95 26.74 5.96
N ASP A 234 11.10 27.11 5.02
CA ASP A 234 9.69 26.75 4.92
C ASP A 234 9.51 25.24 4.81
N VAL A 235 10.26 24.57 3.92
CA VAL A 235 10.23 23.11 3.74
C VAL A 235 10.67 22.39 5.02
N ILE A 236 11.71 22.87 5.71
CA ILE A 236 12.12 22.32 7.01
C ILE A 236 11.00 22.48 8.03
N ARG A 237 10.35 23.65 8.10
CA ARG A 237 9.27 23.92 9.05
C ARG A 237 8.08 22.99 8.82
N GLU A 238 7.64 22.83 7.57
CA GLU A 238 6.57 21.88 7.22
C GLU A 238 6.93 20.45 7.59
N THR A 239 8.19 20.06 7.37
CA THR A 239 8.68 18.73 7.72
C THR A 239 8.61 18.48 9.22
N LEU A 240 8.94 19.47 10.05
CA LEU A 240 8.80 19.38 11.51
C LEU A 240 7.35 19.21 11.94
N TYR A 241 6.42 19.97 11.35
CA TYR A 241 4.99 19.79 11.63
C TYR A 241 4.49 18.39 11.29
N ARG A 242 4.93 17.81 10.17
CA ARG A 242 4.60 16.42 9.81
C ARG A 242 5.17 15.40 10.81
N LEU A 243 6.42 15.57 11.23
CA LEU A 243 7.06 14.72 12.22
C LEU A 243 6.37 14.79 13.59
N GLU A 244 5.94 15.99 14.00
CA GLU A 244 5.21 16.21 15.25
C GLU A 244 3.79 15.62 15.20
N ALA A 245 3.05 15.85 14.11
CA ALA A 245 1.69 15.30 13.92
C ALA A 245 1.67 13.77 13.96
N ARG A 246 2.77 13.13 13.56
CA ARG A 246 2.96 11.67 13.62
C ARG A 246 3.50 11.18 14.97
N GLY A 247 3.76 12.09 15.92
CA GLY A 247 4.30 11.76 17.24
C GLY A 247 5.76 11.30 17.23
N ILE A 248 6.50 11.53 16.14
CA ILE A 248 7.90 11.13 15.99
C ILE A 248 8.82 12.06 16.79
N ILE A 249 8.45 13.34 16.86
CA ILE A 249 9.14 14.37 17.65
C ILE A 249 8.15 15.16 18.50
N LYS A 250 8.65 15.93 19.46
CA LYS A 250 7.91 17.00 20.15
C LYS A 250 8.65 18.31 19.94
N VAL A 251 7.95 19.36 19.53
CA VAL A 251 8.57 20.67 19.30
C VAL A 251 8.34 21.54 20.52
N ASP A 252 9.41 21.93 21.20
CA ASP A 252 9.35 22.89 22.31
C ASP A 252 9.85 24.23 21.79
N LEU A 253 8.93 25.14 21.48
CA LEU A 253 9.28 26.49 21.02
C LEU A 253 9.66 27.35 22.23
N PRO A 254 10.80 28.05 22.24
CA PRO A 254 11.09 29.00 23.31
C PRO A 254 9.98 30.05 23.32
N ASN A 255 9.24 30.13 24.44
CA ASN A 255 8.22 31.14 24.67
C ASN A 255 8.77 32.50 24.25
N GLN A 256 8.10 33.16 23.29
CA GLN A 256 8.27 34.60 23.09
C GLN A 256 7.75 35.30 24.36
N SER A 257 8.63 35.37 25.34
CA SER A 257 8.43 36.13 26.57
C SER A 257 8.49 37.59 26.14
N THR A 258 7.32 38.17 25.97
CA THR A 258 7.12 39.60 25.77
C THR A 258 7.74 40.30 26.98
N THR A 259 8.82 41.03 26.73
CA THR A 259 9.24 42.16 27.57
C THR A 259 9.70 43.27 26.66
#